data_AF-A0A7M2J9U3-F1
#
_entry.id   AF-A0A7M2J9U3-F1
#
_cell.length_a   1.000
_cell.length_b   1.000
_cell.length_c   1.000
_cell.angle_alpha   90.00
_cell.angle_beta   90.00
_cell.angle_gamma   90.00
#
_symmetry.space_group_name_H-M   'P 1'
#
loop_
_entity.id
_entity.type
_entity.pdbx_description
1 polymer ?
#
loop_
_entity_poly.entity_id
_entity_poly.type
_entity_poly.pdbx_seq_one_letter_code
_entity_poly.pdbx_strand_id
1 'polypeptide(L)'
;MTNQKSDQESIAEHARITQAILSNSFLNGFDRTHVLFEEPTDDKGGRRIHKTQCVGSFAWQRHMENNYAKMVAFPIFFDLLDLHVDIRFECADSSFSKKIKILEKKIDHSQIFDLFLLELYTFCSTLRNKIIHHKISHKANEITYSGTIIKLESFKIINELIYQYVTYGFKDRPWYHQNSMLSYLYSLIGRTSIFSEKVEALDNFTNISTSPERYRHILHNKYKYTPNDYIIDFVFTHAGSLYEHGNPECNFRKTHPDPDEKIVFGARYYFILLQEKYYLFPSELIMKNREIKFSSLTPWRYELRK
;
A
#
# COMPACT_ATOMS: atom_id res chain seq x y z
N MET A 1 -30.44 -29.59 2.09
CA MET A 1 -29.15 -29.09 2.60
C MET A 1 -28.01 -29.17 1.56
N THR A 2 -28.31 -29.36 0.27
CA THR A 2 -27.31 -29.58 -0.80
C THR A 2 -27.01 -28.35 -1.68
N ASN A 3 -27.84 -27.30 -1.66
CA ASN A 3 -27.67 -26.13 -2.55
C ASN A 3 -26.60 -25.12 -2.09
N GLN A 4 -26.45 -24.87 -0.78
CA GLN A 4 -25.49 -23.85 -0.29
C GLN A 4 -24.03 -24.13 -0.66
N LYS A 5 -23.64 -25.41 -0.75
CA LYS A 5 -22.26 -25.79 -1.10
C LYS A 5 -21.95 -25.57 -2.59
N SER A 6 -22.94 -25.81 -3.45
CA SER A 6 -22.85 -25.56 -4.91
C SER A 6 -22.75 -24.06 -5.21
N ASP A 7 -23.45 -23.22 -4.45
CA ASP A 7 -23.41 -21.77 -4.64
C ASP A 7 -22.05 -21.19 -4.21
N GLN A 8 -21.45 -21.69 -3.12
CA GLN A 8 -20.12 -21.26 -2.67
C GLN A 8 -19.01 -21.64 -3.65
N GLU A 9 -19.06 -22.84 -4.24
CA GLU A 9 -18.09 -23.27 -5.26
C GLU A 9 -18.18 -22.39 -6.52
N SER A 10 -19.40 -22.02 -6.94
CA SER A 10 -19.62 -21.10 -8.06
C SER A 10 -19.07 -19.69 -7.79
N ILE A 11 -19.31 -19.15 -6.60
CA ILE A 11 -18.80 -17.82 -6.19
C ILE A 11 -17.27 -17.83 -6.11
N ALA A 12 -16.68 -18.90 -5.57
CA ALA A 12 -15.23 -19.05 -5.51
C ALA A 12 -14.60 -19.10 -6.91
N GLU A 13 -15.23 -19.81 -7.85
CA GLU A 13 -14.78 -19.85 -9.23
C GLU A 13 -14.93 -18.48 -9.92
N HIS A 14 -16.01 -17.76 -9.66
CA HIS A 14 -16.17 -16.39 -10.14
C HIS A 14 -15.07 -15.47 -9.59
N ALA A 15 -14.76 -15.54 -8.29
CA ALA A 15 -13.67 -14.76 -7.69
C ALA A 15 -12.33 -15.06 -8.36
N ARG A 16 -12.05 -16.35 -8.63
CA ARG A 16 -10.84 -16.80 -9.32
C ARG A 16 -10.75 -16.25 -10.75
N ILE A 17 -11.84 -16.31 -11.51
CA ILE A 17 -11.91 -15.78 -12.88
C ILE A 17 -11.74 -14.25 -12.87
N THR A 18 -12.44 -13.53 -11.99
CA THR A 18 -12.33 -12.08 -11.85
C THR A 18 -10.90 -11.68 -11.51
N GLN A 19 -10.26 -12.38 -10.56
CA GLN A 19 -8.86 -12.15 -10.23
C GLN A 19 -7.92 -12.40 -11.42
N ALA A 20 -8.19 -13.43 -12.23
CA ALA A 20 -7.43 -13.71 -13.44
C ALA A 20 -7.59 -12.61 -14.52
N ILE A 21 -8.81 -12.09 -14.69
CA ILE A 21 -9.07 -10.94 -15.58
C ILE A 21 -8.31 -9.71 -15.10
N LEU A 22 -8.40 -9.36 -13.82
CA LEU A 22 -7.66 -8.26 -13.21
C LEU A 22 -6.15 -8.40 -13.44
N SER A 23 -5.65 -9.59 -13.16
CA SER A 23 -4.27 -10.01 -13.35
C SER A 23 -3.78 -9.83 -14.79
N ASN A 24 -4.57 -10.22 -15.79
CA ASN A 24 -4.10 -10.31 -17.17
C ASN A 24 -4.43 -9.07 -18.01
N SER A 25 -5.59 -8.46 -17.78
CA SER A 25 -6.12 -7.37 -18.60
C SER A 25 -5.75 -5.99 -18.08
N PHE A 26 -5.47 -5.84 -16.78
CA PHE A 26 -5.27 -4.54 -16.15
C PHE A 26 -3.86 -4.35 -15.56
N LEU A 27 -3.31 -5.42 -14.99
CA LEU A 27 -1.99 -5.40 -14.36
C LEU A 27 -0.95 -6.07 -15.27
N ASN A 28 0.28 -5.56 -15.30
CA ASN A 28 1.35 -6.23 -16.02
C ASN A 28 1.87 -7.40 -15.17
N GLY A 29 1.55 -8.64 -15.53
CA GLY A 29 1.93 -9.85 -14.80
C GLY A 29 3.43 -10.00 -14.50
N PHE A 30 4.30 -9.54 -15.40
CA PHE A 30 5.75 -9.59 -15.23
C PHE A 30 6.30 -8.49 -14.32
N ASP A 31 5.51 -7.43 -14.10
CA ASP A 31 5.96 -6.19 -13.49
C ASP A 31 5.01 -5.63 -12.42
N ARG A 32 4.13 -6.47 -11.84
CA ARG A 32 3.18 -6.08 -10.76
C ARG A 32 3.85 -5.56 -9.49
N THR A 33 5.16 -5.45 -9.52
CA THR A 33 5.99 -5.19 -8.37
C THR A 33 7.04 -4.18 -8.78
N HIS A 34 7.01 -3.02 -8.15
CA HIS A 34 8.03 -2.00 -8.33
C HIS A 34 9.40 -2.59 -8.00
N VAL A 35 10.36 -2.47 -8.93
CA VAL A 35 11.76 -2.83 -8.69
C VAL A 35 12.31 -1.90 -7.60
N LEU A 36 12.78 -2.51 -6.53
CA LEU A 36 13.24 -1.84 -5.34
C LEU A 36 14.73 -1.83 -5.16
N PHE A 37 15.46 -2.82 -5.69
CA PHE A 37 16.89 -2.72 -5.91
C PHE A 37 17.35 -3.93 -6.71
N GLU A 38 18.51 -3.79 -7.32
CA GLU A 38 19.20 -4.88 -8.01
C GLU A 38 20.52 -5.15 -7.30
N GLU A 39 20.84 -6.41 -7.05
CA GLU A 39 22.17 -6.82 -6.57
C GLU A 39 22.81 -7.82 -7.54
N PRO A 40 24.13 -7.84 -7.68
CA PRO A 40 24.82 -8.87 -8.44
C PRO A 40 24.56 -10.26 -7.83
N THR A 41 24.23 -11.26 -8.65
CA THR A 41 24.12 -12.67 -8.19
C THR A 41 25.43 -13.42 -8.24
N ASP A 42 26.33 -13.02 -9.14
CA ASP A 42 27.62 -13.63 -9.38
C ASP A 42 28.55 -12.70 -10.18
N ASP A 43 29.84 -13.04 -10.25
CA ASP A 43 30.87 -12.31 -11.00
C ASP A 43 30.67 -12.38 -12.52
N LYS A 44 29.67 -13.15 -13.00
CA LYS A 44 29.35 -13.32 -14.43
C LYS A 44 28.30 -12.32 -14.93
N GLY A 45 27.92 -11.34 -14.10
CA GLY A 45 27.05 -10.24 -14.49
C GLY A 45 25.56 -10.52 -14.33
N GLY A 46 25.18 -11.62 -13.67
CA GLY A 46 23.78 -11.84 -13.29
C GLY A 46 23.32 -10.81 -12.25
N ARG A 47 22.06 -10.39 -12.32
CA ARG A 47 21.44 -9.48 -11.35
C ARG A 47 20.20 -10.11 -10.73
N ARG A 48 20.10 -10.01 -9.40
CA ARG A 48 18.89 -10.31 -8.65
C ARG A 48 18.10 -9.03 -8.50
N ILE A 49 16.88 -9.05 -9.01
CA ILE A 49 15.96 -7.92 -8.92
C ILE A 49 15.00 -8.17 -7.74
N HIS A 50 15.08 -7.30 -6.74
CA HIS A 50 14.18 -7.30 -5.60
C HIS A 50 13.00 -6.39 -5.91
N LYS A 51 11.78 -6.90 -5.83
CA LYS A 51 10.56 -6.16 -6.22
C LYS A 51 9.53 -6.14 -5.09
N THR A 52 8.86 -5.01 -4.83
CA THR A 52 7.77 -4.93 -3.83
C THR A 52 6.42 -5.21 -4.42
N GLN A 53 5.64 -6.02 -3.72
CA GLN A 53 4.25 -6.25 -4.00
C GLN A 53 3.37 -5.53 -2.97
N CYS A 54 3.42 -4.19 -2.96
CA CYS A 54 2.61 -3.36 -2.06
C CYS A 54 1.61 -2.49 -2.84
N VAL A 55 0.77 -1.77 -2.10
CA VAL A 55 -0.07 -0.72 -2.69
C VAL A 55 0.82 0.43 -3.16
N GLY A 56 0.49 1.06 -4.28
CA GLY A 56 1.25 2.13 -4.93
C GLY A 56 2.30 1.63 -5.93
N SER A 57 2.59 0.34 -5.94
CA SER A 57 3.74 -0.25 -6.63
C SER A 57 3.40 -1.13 -7.83
N PHE A 58 2.13 -1.22 -8.23
CA PHE A 58 1.78 -2.05 -9.39
C PHE A 58 2.14 -1.37 -10.69
N ALA A 59 2.78 -2.12 -11.59
CA ALA A 59 2.77 -1.75 -13.01
C ALA A 59 1.42 -2.10 -13.61
N TRP A 60 0.79 -1.08 -14.16
CA TRP A 60 -0.42 -1.20 -14.95
C TRP A 60 -0.04 -1.54 -16.39
N GLN A 61 -0.92 -2.23 -17.10
CA GLN A 61 -0.76 -2.41 -18.55
C GLN A 61 -0.71 -1.04 -19.24
N ARG A 62 0.01 -0.93 -20.36
CA ARG A 62 0.22 0.35 -21.06
C ARG A 62 -1.09 1.05 -21.42
N HIS A 63 -2.12 0.30 -21.85
CA HIS A 63 -3.45 0.84 -22.14
C HIS A 63 -4.23 1.30 -20.89
N MET A 64 -3.76 0.96 -19.69
CA MET A 64 -4.32 1.34 -18.40
C MET A 64 -3.51 2.43 -17.66
N GLU A 65 -2.46 2.98 -18.28
CA GLU A 65 -1.66 4.06 -17.68
C GLU A 65 -2.48 5.33 -17.43
N ASN A 66 -3.55 5.55 -18.18
CA ASN A 66 -4.47 6.66 -18.00
C ASN A 66 -5.26 6.55 -16.67
N ASN A 67 -5.33 7.63 -15.88
CA ASN A 67 -6.07 7.65 -14.61
C ASN A 67 -7.58 7.42 -14.77
N TYR A 68 -8.16 7.93 -15.86
CA TYR A 68 -9.56 7.67 -16.22
C TYR A 68 -9.79 6.19 -16.53
N ALA A 69 -8.85 5.51 -17.21
CA ALA A 69 -8.95 4.07 -17.45
C ALA A 69 -8.98 3.28 -16.12
N LYS A 70 -8.17 3.68 -15.13
CA LYS A 70 -8.20 3.08 -13.79
C LYS A 70 -9.53 3.31 -13.07
N MET A 71 -10.14 4.49 -13.23
CA MET A 71 -11.50 4.76 -12.74
C MET A 71 -12.53 3.85 -13.42
N VAL A 72 -12.45 3.67 -14.74
CA VAL A 72 -13.37 2.80 -15.50
C VAL A 72 -13.19 1.33 -15.11
N ALA A 73 -11.97 0.90 -14.74
CA ALA A 73 -11.71 -0.46 -14.29
C ALA A 73 -12.19 -0.74 -12.86
N PHE A 74 -12.40 0.30 -12.04
CA PHE A 74 -12.75 0.16 -10.63
C PHE A 74 -13.94 -0.77 -10.33
N PRO A 75 -15.06 -0.76 -11.08
CA PRO A 75 -16.16 -1.69 -10.84
C PRO A 75 -15.72 -3.15 -10.82
N ILE A 76 -14.79 -3.56 -11.70
CA ILE A 76 -14.30 -4.95 -11.78
C ILE A 76 -13.43 -5.28 -10.56
N PHE A 77 -12.62 -4.31 -10.09
CA PHE A 77 -11.89 -4.47 -8.82
C PHE A 77 -12.86 -4.57 -7.64
N PHE A 78 -13.90 -3.73 -7.61
CA PHE A 78 -14.92 -3.80 -6.57
C PHE A 78 -15.67 -5.13 -6.57
N ASP A 79 -15.99 -5.70 -7.73
CA ASP A 79 -16.63 -7.01 -7.82
C ASP A 79 -15.76 -8.10 -7.18
N LEU A 80 -14.42 -8.03 -7.33
CA LEU A 80 -13.50 -8.92 -6.59
C LEU A 80 -13.63 -8.75 -5.06
N LEU A 81 -13.74 -7.51 -4.57
CA LEU A 81 -13.96 -7.25 -3.14
C LEU A 81 -15.33 -7.77 -2.66
N ASP A 82 -16.36 -7.61 -3.48
CA ASP A 82 -17.72 -8.04 -3.16
C ASP A 82 -17.81 -9.57 -3.09
N LEU A 83 -17.21 -10.26 -4.06
CA LEU A 83 -17.08 -11.73 -4.04
C LEU A 83 -16.28 -12.20 -2.82
N HIS A 84 -15.21 -11.48 -2.43
CA HIS A 84 -14.47 -11.80 -1.21
C HIS A 84 -15.35 -11.70 0.05
N VAL A 85 -16.18 -10.65 0.15
CA VAL A 85 -17.16 -10.49 1.23
C VAL A 85 -18.20 -11.61 1.21
N ASP A 86 -18.68 -12.00 0.03
CA ASP A 86 -19.68 -13.06 -0.12
C ASP A 86 -19.17 -14.42 0.32
N ILE A 87 -17.94 -14.77 -0.07
CA ILE A 87 -17.29 -16.00 0.36
C ILE A 87 -17.08 -15.96 1.87
N ARG A 88 -16.59 -14.83 2.41
CA ARG A 88 -16.22 -14.73 3.83
C ARG A 88 -17.43 -14.74 4.76
N PHE A 89 -18.56 -14.16 4.36
CA PHE A 89 -19.72 -13.95 5.23
C PHE A 89 -21.00 -14.67 4.80
N GLU A 90 -20.94 -15.42 3.69
CA GLU A 90 -22.04 -16.19 3.09
C GLU A 90 -23.26 -15.30 2.77
N CYS A 91 -23.03 -14.22 2.02
CA CYS A 91 -24.03 -13.16 1.84
C CYS A 91 -24.28 -12.72 0.37
N ALA A 92 -24.02 -13.59 -0.60
CA ALA A 92 -24.09 -13.29 -2.05
C ALA A 92 -25.37 -12.55 -2.48
N ASP A 93 -26.54 -12.98 -2.00
CA ASP A 93 -27.84 -12.40 -2.41
C ASP A 93 -28.21 -11.09 -1.68
N SER A 94 -27.29 -10.51 -0.90
CA SER A 94 -27.56 -9.31 -0.12
C SER A 94 -27.19 -8.03 -0.90
N SER A 95 -27.97 -6.96 -0.72
CA SER A 95 -27.58 -5.64 -1.21
C SER A 95 -26.32 -5.14 -0.49
N PHE A 96 -25.56 -4.22 -1.09
CA PHE A 96 -24.36 -3.65 -0.43
C PHE A 96 -24.66 -3.06 0.96
N SER A 97 -25.79 -2.37 1.13
CA SER A 97 -26.20 -1.83 2.43
C SER A 97 -26.49 -2.93 3.46
N LYS A 98 -27.02 -4.08 3.03
CA LYS A 98 -27.24 -5.24 3.89
C LYS A 98 -25.92 -5.96 4.20
N LYS A 99 -25.00 -6.06 3.23
CA LYS A 99 -23.65 -6.60 3.43
C LYS A 99 -22.87 -5.76 4.45
N ILE A 100 -22.88 -4.42 4.36
CA ILE A 100 -22.26 -3.54 5.37
C ILE A 100 -22.78 -3.86 6.78
N LYS A 101 -24.09 -3.95 6.97
CA LYS A 101 -24.69 -4.32 8.27
C LYS A 101 -24.28 -5.72 8.75
N ILE A 102 -24.03 -6.65 7.84
CA ILE A 102 -23.52 -7.99 8.17
C ILE A 102 -22.06 -7.88 8.64
N LEU A 103 -21.22 -7.11 7.93
CA LEU A 103 -19.84 -6.87 8.34
C LEU A 103 -19.80 -6.24 9.73
N GLU A 104 -20.50 -5.13 9.96
CA GLU A 104 -20.58 -4.45 11.27
C GLU A 104 -20.97 -5.40 12.42
N LYS A 105 -21.78 -6.42 12.15
CA LYS A 105 -22.19 -7.40 13.17
C LYS A 105 -21.22 -8.56 13.35
N LYS A 106 -20.53 -8.97 12.29
CA LYS A 106 -19.71 -10.19 12.26
C LYS A 106 -18.21 -9.95 12.43
N ILE A 107 -17.72 -8.73 12.18
CA ILE A 107 -16.30 -8.42 12.33
C ILE A 107 -15.91 -8.26 13.81
N ASP A 108 -14.65 -8.58 14.11
CA ASP A 108 -14.06 -8.26 15.40
C ASP A 108 -13.49 -6.83 15.38
N HIS A 109 -14.16 -5.90 16.07
CA HIS A 109 -13.72 -4.50 16.17
C HIS A 109 -12.41 -4.34 16.94
N SER A 110 -11.97 -5.34 17.69
CA SER A 110 -10.64 -5.31 18.31
C SER A 110 -9.53 -5.40 17.26
N GLN A 111 -9.80 -6.04 16.11
CA GLN A 111 -8.83 -6.39 15.09
C GLN A 111 -8.77 -5.37 13.95
N ILE A 112 -7.56 -4.84 13.68
CA ILE A 112 -7.39 -3.80 12.65
C ILE A 112 -7.73 -4.28 11.22
N PHE A 113 -7.43 -5.53 10.88
CA PHE A 113 -7.68 -6.07 9.54
C PHE A 113 -9.18 -6.23 9.23
N ASP A 114 -10.00 -6.34 10.27
CA ASP A 114 -11.45 -6.47 10.17
C ASP A 114 -12.11 -5.10 10.00
N LEU A 115 -11.65 -4.12 10.76
CA LEU A 115 -12.00 -2.72 10.54
C LEU A 115 -11.55 -2.22 9.16
N PHE A 116 -10.36 -2.63 8.72
CA PHE A 116 -9.87 -2.33 7.38
C PHE A 116 -10.85 -2.81 6.29
N LEU A 117 -11.35 -4.05 6.40
CA LEU A 117 -12.32 -4.58 5.44
C LEU A 117 -13.63 -3.79 5.47
N LEU A 118 -14.16 -3.51 6.66
CA LEU A 118 -15.40 -2.74 6.81
C LEU A 118 -15.28 -1.36 6.17
N GLU A 119 -14.20 -0.63 6.44
CA GLU A 119 -13.97 0.70 5.89
C GLU A 119 -13.76 0.66 4.37
N LEU A 120 -12.90 -0.25 3.89
CA LEU A 120 -12.64 -0.41 2.45
C LEU A 120 -13.94 -0.75 1.71
N TYR A 121 -14.73 -1.68 2.22
CA TYR A 121 -15.99 -2.09 1.61
C TYR A 121 -17.04 -0.98 1.64
N THR A 122 -17.17 -0.27 2.76
CA THR A 122 -18.12 0.85 2.92
C THR A 122 -17.77 2.00 1.98
N PHE A 123 -16.49 2.37 1.92
CA PHE A 123 -15.98 3.38 1.01
C PHE A 123 -16.22 2.98 -0.47
N CYS A 124 -15.80 1.78 -0.86
CA CYS A 124 -15.88 1.34 -2.25
C CYS A 124 -17.32 1.09 -2.72
N SER A 125 -18.20 0.56 -1.88
CA SER A 125 -19.63 0.35 -2.23
C SER A 125 -20.35 1.68 -2.49
N THR A 126 -20.06 2.70 -1.69
CA THR A 126 -20.55 4.06 -1.92
C THR A 126 -20.07 4.60 -3.25
N LEU A 127 -18.77 4.46 -3.55
CA LEU A 127 -18.16 4.91 -4.79
C LEU A 127 -18.73 4.18 -6.02
N ARG A 128 -18.85 2.84 -5.94
CA ARG A 128 -19.42 2.00 -6.99
C ARG A 128 -20.81 2.48 -7.36
N ASN A 129 -21.70 2.61 -6.36
CA ASN A 129 -23.08 3.05 -6.59
C ASN A 129 -23.14 4.39 -7.33
N LYS A 130 -22.24 5.33 -7.01
CA LYS A 130 -22.21 6.63 -7.67
C LYS A 130 -21.69 6.56 -9.11
N ILE A 131 -20.64 5.78 -9.35
CA ILE A 131 -20.05 5.61 -10.69
C ILE A 131 -21.06 4.96 -11.64
N ILE A 132 -21.71 3.87 -11.25
CA ILE A 132 -22.63 3.13 -12.13
C ILE A 132 -23.91 3.89 -12.44
N HIS A 133 -24.37 4.74 -11.53
CA HIS A 133 -25.54 5.59 -11.79
C HIS A 133 -25.18 6.92 -12.48
N HIS A 134 -23.92 7.10 -12.92
CA HIS A 134 -23.41 8.36 -13.49
C HIS A 134 -23.75 9.59 -12.64
N LYS A 135 -23.85 9.44 -11.32
CA LYS A 135 -24.16 10.52 -10.37
C LYS A 135 -22.90 11.23 -9.89
N ILE A 136 -21.91 11.32 -10.77
CA ILE A 136 -20.59 11.89 -10.53
C ILE A 136 -20.45 13.15 -11.38
N SER A 137 -20.05 14.26 -10.77
CA SER A 137 -19.64 15.45 -11.53
C SER A 137 -18.16 15.35 -11.84
N HIS A 138 -17.82 15.55 -13.11
CA HIS A 138 -16.45 15.57 -13.58
C HIS A 138 -15.95 17.02 -13.61
N LYS A 139 -14.85 17.29 -12.93
CA LYS A 139 -14.12 18.55 -13.08
C LYS A 139 -12.63 18.25 -13.27
N ALA A 140 -12.15 18.40 -14.50
CA ALA A 140 -10.77 18.10 -14.88
C ALA A 140 -10.33 16.70 -14.42
N ASN A 141 -9.51 16.61 -13.37
CA ASN A 141 -8.95 15.37 -12.81
C ASN A 141 -9.62 14.94 -11.50
N GLU A 142 -10.83 15.42 -11.22
CA GLU A 142 -11.55 15.15 -9.98
C GLU A 142 -12.97 14.65 -10.25
N ILE A 143 -13.41 13.78 -9.34
CA ILE A 143 -14.79 13.33 -9.22
C ILE A 143 -15.33 13.84 -7.89
N THR A 144 -16.48 14.52 -7.94
CA THR A 144 -17.23 14.83 -6.72
C THR A 144 -18.38 13.85 -6.55
N TYR A 145 -18.50 13.25 -5.37
CA TYR A 145 -19.67 12.46 -4.97
C TYR A 145 -20.06 12.78 -3.53
N SER A 146 -21.34 13.06 -3.29
CA SER A 146 -21.85 13.36 -1.94
C SER A 146 -21.03 14.43 -1.18
N GLY A 147 -20.50 15.44 -1.88
CA GLY A 147 -19.65 16.48 -1.30
C GLY A 147 -18.18 16.11 -1.08
N THR A 148 -17.79 14.85 -1.30
CA THR A 148 -16.40 14.38 -1.26
C THR A 148 -15.77 14.49 -2.63
N ILE A 149 -14.54 15.01 -2.69
CA ILE A 149 -13.75 15.14 -3.91
C ILE A 149 -12.67 14.05 -3.91
N ILE A 150 -12.66 13.22 -4.95
CA ILE A 150 -11.62 12.23 -5.21
C ILE A 150 -10.90 12.60 -6.51
N LYS A 151 -9.57 12.67 -6.46
CA LYS A 151 -8.75 12.80 -7.67
C LYS A 151 -8.73 11.49 -8.45
N LEU A 152 -8.79 11.56 -9.79
CA LEU A 152 -8.76 10.38 -10.68
C LEU A 152 -7.52 9.50 -10.45
N GLU A 153 -6.38 10.10 -10.10
CA GLU A 153 -5.15 9.36 -9.78
C GLU A 153 -5.32 8.42 -8.57
N SER A 154 -6.26 8.70 -7.67
CA SER A 154 -6.54 7.88 -6.49
C SER A 154 -7.09 6.51 -6.86
N PHE A 155 -7.72 6.36 -8.03
CA PHE A 155 -8.25 5.06 -8.48
C PHE A 155 -7.14 4.02 -8.68
N LYS A 156 -5.91 4.45 -8.96
CA LYS A 156 -4.73 3.56 -8.91
C LYS A 156 -4.65 2.90 -7.54
N ILE A 157 -4.62 3.71 -6.48
CA ILE A 157 -4.48 3.26 -5.09
C ILE A 157 -5.68 2.44 -4.65
N ILE A 158 -6.90 2.86 -4.99
CA ILE A 158 -8.13 2.14 -4.62
C ILE A 158 -8.13 0.72 -5.20
N ASN A 159 -7.83 0.60 -6.50
CA ASN A 159 -7.79 -0.69 -7.18
C ASN A 159 -6.67 -1.59 -6.62
N GLU A 160 -5.49 -1.00 -6.37
CA GLU A 160 -4.36 -1.73 -5.80
C GLU A 160 -4.63 -2.17 -4.36
N LEU A 161 -5.30 -1.36 -3.52
CA LEU A 161 -5.74 -1.74 -2.18
C LEU A 161 -6.63 -2.97 -2.20
N ILE A 162 -7.66 -2.96 -3.05
CA ILE A 162 -8.60 -4.07 -3.18
C ILE A 162 -7.85 -5.33 -3.60
N TYR A 163 -7.08 -5.25 -4.69
CA TYR A 163 -6.37 -6.43 -5.21
C TYR A 163 -5.36 -6.97 -4.20
N GLN A 164 -4.62 -6.08 -3.51
CA GLN A 164 -3.66 -6.46 -2.49
C GLN A 164 -4.31 -7.19 -1.32
N TYR A 165 -5.39 -6.60 -0.79
CA TYR A 165 -6.10 -7.15 0.35
C TYR A 165 -6.73 -8.50 0.01
N VAL A 166 -7.46 -8.60 -1.12
CA VAL A 166 -8.17 -9.83 -1.48
C VAL A 166 -7.20 -10.95 -1.90
N THR A 167 -6.13 -10.62 -2.64
CA THR A 167 -5.21 -11.63 -3.19
C THR A 167 -4.20 -12.13 -2.16
N TYR A 168 -3.62 -11.21 -1.39
CA TYR A 168 -2.48 -11.53 -0.51
C TYR A 168 -2.84 -11.44 0.97
N GLY A 169 -4.05 -10.98 1.31
CA GLY A 169 -4.47 -10.78 2.68
C GLY A 169 -3.75 -9.61 3.36
N PHE A 170 -4.00 -9.51 4.67
CA PHE A 170 -3.41 -8.50 5.55
C PHE A 170 -2.47 -9.13 6.59
N LYS A 171 -2.91 -10.22 7.23
CA LYS A 171 -2.18 -10.92 8.28
C LYS A 171 -0.89 -11.56 7.75
N ASP A 172 0.10 -11.70 8.62
CA ASP A 172 1.39 -12.37 8.35
C ASP A 172 2.23 -11.76 7.21
N ARG A 173 1.81 -10.60 6.70
CA ARG A 173 2.57 -9.81 5.74
C ARG A 173 3.62 -8.97 6.44
N PRO A 174 4.73 -8.64 5.76
CA PRO A 174 5.73 -7.74 6.31
C PRO A 174 5.11 -6.41 6.74
N TRP A 175 5.64 -5.82 7.81
CA TRP A 175 5.12 -4.58 8.39
C TRP A 175 4.88 -3.49 7.35
N TYR A 176 5.81 -3.31 6.40
CA TYR A 176 5.67 -2.31 5.35
C TYR A 176 4.42 -2.51 4.47
N HIS A 177 4.07 -3.76 4.17
CA HIS A 177 2.88 -4.06 3.36
C HIS A 177 1.61 -3.69 4.12
N GLN A 178 1.55 -4.06 5.39
CA GLN A 178 0.44 -3.69 6.28
C GLN A 178 0.34 -2.18 6.42
N ASN A 179 1.45 -1.50 6.76
CA ASN A 179 1.49 -0.06 6.89
C ASN A 179 1.11 0.66 5.58
N SER A 180 1.51 0.14 4.42
CA SER A 180 1.09 0.69 3.13
C SER A 180 -0.43 0.61 2.95
N MET A 181 -1.03 -0.55 3.19
CA MET A 181 -2.48 -0.71 3.09
C MET A 181 -3.20 0.23 4.05
N LEU A 182 -2.79 0.25 5.32
CA LEU A 182 -3.38 1.11 6.35
C LEU A 182 -3.26 2.59 5.98
N SER A 183 -2.06 3.05 5.62
CA SER A 183 -1.80 4.46 5.31
C SER A 183 -2.61 4.95 4.11
N TYR A 184 -2.71 4.14 3.06
CA TYR A 184 -3.47 4.50 1.88
C TYR A 184 -4.98 4.51 2.14
N LEU A 185 -5.52 3.52 2.87
CA LEU A 185 -6.94 3.55 3.23
C LEU A 185 -7.25 4.74 4.16
N TYR A 186 -6.43 4.95 5.18
CA TYR A 186 -6.53 6.08 6.11
C TYR A 186 -6.53 7.43 5.37
N SER A 187 -5.67 7.58 4.34
CA SER A 187 -5.64 8.80 3.51
C SER A 187 -6.88 8.98 2.64
N LEU A 188 -7.53 7.88 2.22
CA LEU A 188 -8.74 7.92 1.39
C LEU A 188 -10.00 8.23 2.19
N ILE A 189 -10.16 7.65 3.38
CA ILE A 189 -11.39 7.80 4.18
C ILE A 189 -11.32 8.98 5.18
N GLY A 190 -10.13 9.51 5.45
CA GLY A 190 -9.93 10.58 6.42
C GLY A 190 -9.82 10.10 7.87
N ARG A 191 -9.96 11.03 8.83
CA ARG A 191 -9.61 10.83 10.25
C ARG A 191 -10.81 10.72 11.20
N THR A 192 -11.94 10.22 10.72
CA THR A 192 -13.22 10.35 11.44
C THR A 192 -13.84 9.01 11.85
N SER A 193 -13.11 7.90 11.77
CA SER A 193 -13.64 6.58 12.09
C SER A 193 -12.82 5.82 13.13
N ILE A 194 -13.43 4.79 13.72
CA ILE A 194 -12.81 3.88 14.69
C ILE A 194 -11.55 3.22 14.10
N PHE A 195 -11.56 2.94 12.79
CA PHE A 195 -10.38 2.47 12.08
C PHE A 195 -9.25 3.50 12.18
N SER A 196 -9.53 4.78 11.88
CA SER A 196 -8.52 5.83 11.90
C SER A 196 -7.91 6.02 13.30
N GLU A 197 -8.72 5.98 14.35
CA GLU A 197 -8.26 6.01 15.74
C GLU A 197 -7.32 4.84 16.07
N LYS A 198 -7.70 3.61 15.66
CA LYS A 198 -6.86 2.43 15.89
C LYS A 198 -5.59 2.44 15.06
N VAL A 199 -5.64 2.92 13.83
CA VAL A 199 -4.45 3.09 12.98
C VAL A 199 -3.47 4.07 13.62
N GLU A 200 -3.95 5.19 14.14
CA GLU A 200 -3.10 6.18 14.82
C GLU A 200 -2.47 5.65 16.11
N ALA A 201 -3.17 4.75 16.80
CA ALA A 201 -2.68 4.08 18.01
C ALA A 201 -1.69 2.92 17.75
N LEU A 202 -1.49 2.50 16.49
CA LEU A 202 -0.52 1.45 16.18
C LEU A 202 0.91 1.96 16.34
N ASP A 203 1.70 1.23 17.11
CA ASP A 203 3.14 1.45 17.21
C ASP A 203 3.77 1.40 15.82
N ASN A 204 4.60 2.41 15.55
CA ASN A 204 5.32 2.61 14.28
C ASN A 204 4.44 2.85 13.04
N PHE A 205 3.11 2.94 13.13
CA PHE A 205 2.29 3.33 11.97
C PHE A 205 2.75 4.69 11.42
N THR A 206 2.86 4.77 10.10
CA THR A 206 3.36 5.97 9.42
C THR A 206 2.58 6.22 8.14
N ASN A 207 2.16 7.47 7.95
CA ASN A 207 1.60 7.90 6.68
C ASN A 207 2.70 7.96 5.61
N ILE A 208 2.52 7.23 4.52
CA ILE A 208 3.51 7.15 3.46
C ILE A 208 3.15 8.13 2.34
N SER A 209 4.09 9.01 1.95
CA SER A 209 3.91 10.00 0.89
C SER A 209 3.55 9.36 -0.45
N THR A 210 2.78 10.01 -1.33
CA THR A 210 2.54 9.53 -2.69
C THR A 210 3.42 10.21 -3.74
N SER A 211 4.46 10.94 -3.31
CA SER A 211 5.25 11.76 -4.21
C SER A 211 6.15 10.94 -5.16
N PRO A 212 6.56 11.50 -6.32
CA PRO A 212 7.41 10.81 -7.28
C PRO A 212 8.79 10.39 -6.71
N GLU A 213 9.30 11.10 -5.71
CA GLU A 213 10.55 10.77 -5.04
C GLU A 213 10.49 9.40 -4.37
N ARG A 214 9.28 8.92 -4.04
CA ARG A 214 9.04 7.60 -3.43
C ARG A 214 9.55 6.45 -4.29
N TYR A 215 9.68 6.62 -5.60
CA TYR A 215 10.26 5.58 -6.45
C TYR A 215 11.80 5.47 -6.34
N ARG A 216 12.44 6.37 -5.57
CA ARG A 216 13.89 6.33 -5.34
C ARG A 216 14.20 5.45 -4.13
N HIS A 217 14.86 4.34 -4.42
CA HIS A 217 15.39 3.42 -3.44
C HIS A 217 16.89 3.62 -3.26
N ILE A 218 17.38 3.41 -2.04
CA ILE A 218 18.81 3.39 -1.73
C ILE A 218 19.13 2.05 -1.10
N LEU A 219 19.96 1.26 -1.79
CA LEU A 219 20.52 0.02 -1.27
C LEU A 219 21.74 0.34 -0.41
N HIS A 220 21.72 -0.08 0.85
CA HIS A 220 22.84 0.05 1.77
C HIS A 220 23.58 -1.27 1.83
N ASN A 221 24.77 -1.33 1.20
CA ASN A 221 25.53 -2.59 1.06
C ASN A 221 27.01 -2.44 1.45
N LYS A 222 27.33 -1.62 2.46
CA LYS A 222 28.73 -1.45 2.88
C LYS A 222 28.96 -1.56 4.38
N TYR A 223 27.91 -1.68 5.18
CA TYR A 223 28.02 -1.65 6.63
C TYR A 223 27.55 -2.97 7.22
N LYS A 224 28.17 -3.38 8.33
CA LYS A 224 27.67 -4.48 9.16
C LYS A 224 26.73 -3.87 10.19
N TYR A 225 25.57 -4.49 10.36
CA TYR A 225 24.51 -3.99 11.22
C TYR A 225 24.23 -4.99 12.33
N THR A 226 23.72 -4.51 13.47
CA THR A 226 23.16 -5.33 14.55
C THR A 226 21.69 -5.01 14.75
N PRO A 227 20.87 -5.95 15.29
CA PRO A 227 19.46 -5.69 15.55
C PRO A 227 19.19 -4.49 16.48
N ASN A 228 20.15 -4.11 17.32
CA ASN A 228 20.00 -3.05 18.31
C ASN A 228 20.40 -1.67 17.80
N ASP A 229 20.97 -1.56 16.60
CA ASP A 229 21.37 -0.28 16.06
C ASP A 229 20.14 0.55 15.64
N TYR A 230 20.24 1.88 15.76
CA TYR A 230 19.20 2.79 15.32
C TYR A 230 19.20 2.88 13.80
N ILE A 231 18.02 2.81 13.18
CA ILE A 231 17.91 2.84 11.72
C ILE A 231 18.38 4.20 11.14
N ILE A 232 18.21 5.30 11.90
CA ILE A 232 18.60 6.65 11.48
C ILE A 232 20.11 6.77 11.20
N ASP A 233 20.94 6.01 11.91
CA ASP A 233 22.41 6.02 11.76
C ASP A 233 22.88 5.42 10.42
N PHE A 234 21.96 4.81 9.66
CA PHE A 234 22.24 4.16 8.38
C PHE A 234 21.42 4.73 7.23
N VAL A 235 20.81 5.89 7.42
CA VAL A 235 20.28 6.69 6.32
C VAL A 235 21.45 7.37 5.60
N PHE A 236 21.37 7.54 4.28
CA PHE A 236 22.44 8.20 3.49
C PHE A 236 21.94 9.45 2.79
N THR A 237 20.69 9.84 3.02
CA THR A 237 20.14 11.09 2.52
C THR A 237 19.64 11.91 3.70
N HIS A 238 20.60 12.60 4.31
CA HIS A 238 20.36 13.63 5.31
C HIS A 238 20.21 15.00 4.67
N ALA A 239 19.65 15.96 5.41
CA ALA A 239 19.57 17.38 5.02
C ALA A 239 20.89 17.91 4.45
N GLY A 240 22.02 17.47 5.02
CA GLY A 240 23.38 17.81 4.58
C GLY A 240 23.67 17.54 3.10
N SER A 241 23.09 16.50 2.51
CA SER A 241 23.28 16.18 1.08
C SER A 241 22.68 17.20 0.11
N LEU A 242 21.81 18.09 0.60
CA LEU A 242 21.26 19.20 -0.18
C LEU A 242 21.95 20.53 0.10
N TYR A 243 22.91 20.56 1.03
CA TYR A 243 23.72 21.76 1.23
C TYR A 243 24.65 21.93 0.04
N GLU A 244 24.63 23.12 -0.56
CA GLU A 244 25.62 23.47 -1.58
C GLU A 244 27.01 23.43 -0.93
N HIS A 245 27.84 22.47 -1.34
CA HIS A 245 29.19 22.31 -0.81
C HIS A 245 30.00 23.60 -0.99
N GLY A 246 30.57 24.10 0.11
CA GLY A 246 31.38 25.33 0.11
C GLY A 246 30.58 26.63 0.24
N ASN A 247 29.24 26.57 0.29
CA ASN A 247 28.39 27.76 0.47
C ASN A 247 27.77 27.78 1.89
N PRO A 248 28.40 28.43 2.88
CA PRO A 248 27.82 28.58 4.23
C PRO A 248 26.52 29.39 4.22
N GLU A 249 26.30 30.20 3.19
CA GLU A 249 25.11 31.03 3.00
C GLU A 249 23.95 30.31 2.28
N CYS A 250 24.10 29.01 1.99
CA CYS A 250 23.08 28.19 1.34
C CYS A 250 21.70 28.40 2.00
N ASN A 251 20.74 28.93 1.24
CA ASN A 251 19.39 29.22 1.73
C ASN A 251 18.71 27.97 2.31
N PHE A 252 18.98 26.80 1.74
CA PHE A 252 18.45 25.54 2.27
C PHE A 252 19.00 25.23 3.66
N ARG A 253 20.32 25.43 3.87
CA ARG A 253 20.97 25.26 5.18
C ARG A 253 20.44 26.26 6.22
N LYS A 254 20.13 27.49 5.81
CA LYS A 254 19.52 28.51 6.69
C LYS A 254 18.10 28.12 7.13
N THR A 255 17.31 27.61 6.20
CA THR A 255 15.92 27.19 6.46
C THR A 255 15.87 25.87 7.27
N HIS A 256 16.84 24.99 7.07
CA HIS A 256 16.89 23.67 7.70
C HIS A 256 18.28 23.37 8.27
N PRO A 257 18.68 24.02 9.39
CA PRO A 257 19.96 23.77 10.03
C PRO A 257 19.98 22.36 10.66
N ASP A 258 20.97 21.54 10.28
CA ASP A 258 21.13 20.18 10.77
C ASP A 258 22.61 19.84 11.04
N PRO A 259 23.19 20.41 12.12
CA PRO A 259 24.62 20.28 12.40
C PRO A 259 25.05 18.84 12.72
N ASP A 260 24.11 18.00 13.16
CA ASP A 260 24.36 16.61 13.56
C ASP A 260 23.95 15.59 12.46
N GLU A 261 23.53 16.06 11.28
CA GLU A 261 22.98 15.22 10.20
C GLU A 261 21.82 14.31 10.67
N LYS A 262 20.92 14.81 11.52
CA LYS A 262 19.78 14.02 12.06
C LYS A 262 18.47 14.23 11.28
N ILE A 263 18.43 15.14 10.31
CA ILE A 263 17.24 15.39 9.49
C ILE A 263 17.27 14.46 8.27
N VAL A 264 16.26 13.60 8.19
CA VAL A 264 16.03 12.70 7.06
C VAL A 264 14.97 13.28 6.13
N PHE A 265 15.15 13.11 4.82
CA PHE A 265 14.16 13.54 3.83
C PHE A 265 13.01 12.56 3.62
N GLY A 266 11.79 13.08 3.52
CA GLY A 266 10.57 12.33 3.21
C GLY A 266 10.57 11.68 1.82
N ALA A 267 9.65 10.73 1.61
CA ALA A 267 9.41 10.05 0.35
C ALA A 267 10.63 9.33 -0.26
N ARG A 268 11.47 8.68 0.56
CA ARG A 268 12.52 7.76 0.08
C ARG A 268 12.37 6.39 0.74
N TYR A 269 12.98 5.39 0.11
CA TYR A 269 13.13 4.07 0.70
C TYR A 269 14.58 3.72 0.99
N TYR A 270 14.79 3.12 2.15
CA TYR A 270 16.07 2.57 2.57
C TYR A 270 15.96 1.04 2.62
N PHE A 271 16.90 0.39 1.94
CA PHE A 271 17.01 -1.06 1.85
C PHE A 271 18.27 -1.55 2.54
N ILE A 272 18.10 -2.33 3.61
CA ILE A 272 19.21 -2.77 4.46
C ILE A 272 19.19 -4.29 4.58
N LEU A 273 20.32 -4.93 4.31
CA LEU A 273 20.52 -6.37 4.53
C LEU A 273 21.09 -6.59 5.94
N LEU A 274 20.32 -7.24 6.82
CA LEU A 274 20.74 -7.59 8.18
C LEU A 274 20.39 -9.05 8.45
N GLN A 275 21.37 -9.84 8.90
CA GLN A 275 21.20 -11.25 9.25
C GLN A 275 20.43 -12.05 8.16
N GLU A 276 20.88 -11.92 6.91
CA GLU A 276 20.30 -12.59 5.73
C GLU A 276 18.85 -12.19 5.40
N LYS A 277 18.36 -11.10 5.97
CA LYS A 277 17.01 -10.56 5.72
C LYS A 277 17.09 -9.14 5.21
N TYR A 278 16.22 -8.82 4.25
CA TYR A 278 16.08 -7.47 3.76
C TYR A 278 15.05 -6.70 4.59
N TYR A 279 15.42 -5.49 4.95
CA TYR A 279 14.57 -4.55 5.65
C TYR A 279 14.29 -3.36 4.75
N LEU A 280 13.01 -2.97 4.67
CA LEU A 280 12.53 -1.84 3.89
C LEU A 280 11.92 -0.81 4.83
N PHE A 281 12.49 0.40 4.84
CA PHE A 281 12.01 1.50 5.67
C PHE A 281 11.64 2.70 4.79
N PRO A 282 10.38 3.19 4.88
CA PRO A 282 10.05 4.49 4.34
C PRO A 282 10.70 5.56 5.23
N SER A 283 11.22 6.62 4.64
CA SER A 283 11.88 7.68 5.39
C SER A 283 10.97 8.35 6.41
N GLU A 284 9.66 8.38 6.14
CA GLU A 284 8.65 8.89 7.06
C GLU A 284 8.63 8.13 8.40
N LEU A 285 8.96 6.83 8.40
CA LEU A 285 9.02 6.03 9.64
C LEU A 285 10.16 6.50 10.53
N ILE A 286 11.32 6.71 9.93
CA ILE A 286 12.55 7.16 10.60
C ILE A 286 12.38 8.59 11.10
N MET A 287 11.69 9.43 10.32
CA MET A 287 11.36 10.80 10.73
C MET A 287 10.41 10.83 11.94
N LYS A 288 9.38 9.96 11.95
CA LYS A 288 8.40 9.87 13.04
C LYS A 288 9.00 9.27 14.31
N ASN A 289 9.88 8.28 14.17
CA ASN A 289 10.49 7.57 15.28
C ASN A 289 12.01 7.46 15.08
N ARG A 290 12.76 8.44 15.60
CA ARG A 290 14.22 8.50 15.43
C ARG A 290 14.97 7.42 16.20
N GLU A 291 14.35 6.87 17.24
CA GLU A 291 14.93 5.83 18.11
C GLU A 291 14.56 4.41 17.66
N ILE A 292 13.97 4.27 16.46
CA ILE A 292 13.57 2.97 15.94
C ILE A 292 14.79 2.10 15.62
N LYS A 293 14.77 0.87 16.12
CA LYS A 293 15.82 -0.14 15.94
C LYS A 293 15.40 -1.19 14.92
N PHE A 294 16.37 -1.89 14.33
CA PHE A 294 16.10 -3.00 13.42
C PHE A 294 15.29 -4.14 14.08
N SER A 295 15.54 -4.41 15.36
CA SER A 295 14.81 -5.41 16.14
C SER A 295 13.33 -5.09 16.34
N SER A 296 12.96 -3.80 16.23
CA SER A 296 11.60 -3.33 16.46
C SER A 296 10.66 -3.59 15.28
N LEU A 297 11.20 -4.06 14.14
CA LEU A 297 10.44 -4.18 12.90
C LEU A 297 10.54 -5.59 12.33
N THR A 298 9.40 -6.10 11.88
CA THR A 298 9.34 -7.36 11.15
C THR A 298 10.01 -7.17 9.79
N PRO A 299 11.07 -7.94 9.47
CA PRO A 299 11.75 -7.83 8.20
C PRO A 299 10.82 -8.13 7.04
N TRP A 300 11.16 -7.59 5.88
CA TRP A 300 10.57 -8.08 4.65
C TRP A 300 11.14 -9.46 4.35
N ARG A 301 10.35 -10.49 4.68
CA ARG A 301 10.68 -11.87 4.32
C ARG A 301 10.48 -12.03 2.81
N TYR A 302 11.58 -12.18 2.10
CA TYR A 302 11.56 -12.75 0.76
C TYR A 302 11.58 -14.26 0.92
N GLU A 303 10.46 -14.92 0.62
CA GLU A 303 10.53 -16.34 0.33
C GLU A 303 11.13 -16.47 -1.08
N LEU A 304 12.30 -17.10 -1.14
CA LEU A 304 12.80 -17.63 -2.40
C LEU A 304 11.67 -18.52 -2.94
N ARG A 305 11.03 -18.13 -4.05
CA ARG A 305 10.27 -19.11 -4.83
C ARG A 305 11.26 -20.22 -5.17
N LYS A 306 11.05 -21.39 -4.57
CA LYS A 306 11.60 -22.64 -5.08
C LYS A 306 10.93 -22.96 -6.41
#